data_AF-A0A844TVS5-F1
#
_entry.id   AF-A0A844TVS5-F1
#
_cell.length_a   1.000
_cell.length_b   1.000
_cell.length_c   1.000
_cell.angle_alpha   90.00
_cell.angle_beta   90.00
_cell.angle_gamma   90.00
#
_symmetry.space_group_name_H-M   'P 1'
#
loop_
_entity.id
_entity.type
_entity.pdbx_description
1 polymer ?
#
loop_
_entity_poly.entity_id
_entity_poly.type
_entity_poly.pdbx_seq_one_letter_code
_entity_poly.pdbx_strand_id
1 'polypeptide(L)'
;MKKNNQLLIRISDTQKEDWKQEADKNGMTLTEYITHKVEGNLGKSERRDILKFIEISTNTDSKVENNINQIAKWVNTHQQITVEKMDEYLLELEKYQRLIKERNTIFRKIILLLSEI
;
A
#
# COMPACT_ATOMS: atom_id res chain seq x y z
N MET A 1 -14.04 14.18 15.22
CA MET A 1 -14.74 15.40 15.68
C MET A 1 -15.75 15.84 14.63
N LYS A 2 -16.93 16.29 15.04
CA LYS A 2 -17.92 16.89 14.12
C LYS A 2 -17.42 18.28 13.72
N LYS A 3 -17.37 18.59 12.42
CA LYS A 3 -16.94 19.92 11.93
C LYS A 3 -18.13 20.86 12.05
N ASN A 4 -18.07 21.79 13.01
CA ASN A 4 -19.16 22.73 13.32
C ASN A 4 -18.87 24.18 12.91
N ASN A 5 -17.65 24.47 12.44
CA ASN A 5 -17.22 25.80 12.04
C ASN A 5 -17.17 25.92 10.52
N GLN A 6 -17.46 27.11 9.99
CA GLN A 6 -17.41 27.42 8.57
C GLN A 6 -16.32 28.45 8.29
N LEU A 7 -15.57 28.23 7.20
CA LEU A 7 -14.60 29.19 6.68
C LEU A 7 -15.17 29.77 5.38
N LEU A 8 -15.30 31.10 5.32
CA LEU A 8 -15.69 31.83 4.12
C LEU A 8 -14.44 32.43 3.48
N ILE A 9 -14.16 32.04 2.24
CA ILE A 9 -13.03 32.56 1.46
C ILE A 9 -13.56 33.24 0.20
N ARG A 10 -12.98 34.38 -0.16
CA ARG A 10 -13.22 35.04 -1.44
C ARG A 10 -12.16 34.58 -2.43
N ILE A 11 -12.61 34.08 -3.57
CA ILE A 11 -11.81 33.60 -4.69
C ILE A 11 -12.49 34.05 -5.99
N SER A 12 -11.75 34.08 -7.10
CA SER A 12 -12.35 34.32 -8.41
C SER A 12 -13.17 33.12 -8.88
N ASP A 13 -14.05 33.35 -9.85
CA ASP A 13 -14.83 32.27 -10.47
C ASP A 13 -13.92 31.25 -11.16
N THR A 14 -12.86 31.71 -11.83
CA THR A 14 -11.85 30.85 -12.46
C THR A 14 -11.18 29.94 -11.44
N GLN A 15 -10.73 30.51 -10.32
CA GLN A 15 -10.05 29.78 -9.27
C GLN A 15 -10.97 28.75 -8.61
N LYS A 16 -12.26 29.08 -8.45
CA LYS A 16 -13.27 28.14 -7.94
C LYS A 16 -13.46 26.95 -8.86
N GLU A 17 -13.48 27.18 -10.17
CA GLU A 17 -13.67 26.13 -11.16
C GLU A 17 -12.43 25.22 -11.26
N ASP A 18 -11.24 25.82 -11.28
CA ASP A 18 -9.97 25.08 -11.26
C ASP A 18 -9.89 24.13 -10.04
N TRP A 19 -10.29 24.62 -8.87
CA TRP A 19 -10.28 23.81 -7.64
C TRP A 19 -11.30 22.68 -7.65
N LYS A 20 -12.47 22.88 -8.27
CA LYS A 20 -13.44 21.79 -8.43
C LYS A 20 -12.93 20.71 -9.37
N GLN A 21 -12.36 21.11 -10.51
CA GLN A 21 -11.81 20.15 -11.48
C GLN A 21 -10.71 19.31 -10.84
N GLU A 22 -9.81 19.93 -10.07
CA GLU A 22 -8.77 19.18 -9.37
C GLU A 22 -9.34 18.30 -8.26
N ALA A 23 -10.36 18.76 -7.51
CA ALA A 23 -11.05 17.93 -6.53
C ALA A 23 -11.69 16.67 -7.16
N ASP A 24 -12.39 16.84 -8.28
CA ASP A 24 -13.05 15.75 -9.03
C ASP A 24 -12.02 14.76 -9.57
N LYS A 25 -10.92 15.26 -10.15
CA LYS A 25 -9.81 14.44 -10.63
C LYS A 25 -9.20 13.57 -9.52
N ASN A 26 -9.17 14.07 -8.29
CA ASN A 26 -8.68 13.34 -7.12
C ASN A 26 -9.78 12.55 -6.38
N GLY A 27 -11.00 12.50 -6.93
CA GLY A 27 -12.13 11.75 -6.39
C GLY A 27 -12.60 12.23 -5.02
N MET A 28 -12.51 13.54 -4.76
CA MET A 28 -12.85 14.14 -3.47
C MET A 28 -13.74 15.37 -3.62
N THR A 29 -14.42 15.76 -2.55
CA THR A 29 -15.21 17.00 -2.55
C THR A 29 -14.30 18.24 -2.50
N LEU A 30 -14.79 19.39 -2.96
CA LEU A 30 -14.05 20.66 -2.88
C LEU A 30 -13.60 21.00 -1.45
N THR A 31 -14.44 20.72 -0.44
CA THR A 31 -14.08 20.92 0.97
C THR A 31 -12.92 20.01 1.38
N GLU A 32 -12.94 18.74 0.98
CA GLU A 32 -11.85 17.79 1.25
C GLU A 32 -10.57 18.22 0.55
N TYR A 33 -10.65 18.67 -0.70
CA TYR A 33 -9.51 19.15 -1.47
C TYR A 33 -8.84 20.37 -0.83
N ILE A 34 -9.62 21.40 -0.47
CA ILE A 34 -9.08 22.60 0.19
C ILE A 34 -8.50 22.24 1.57
N THR A 35 -9.21 21.43 2.36
CA THR A 35 -8.72 20.99 3.68
C THR A 35 -7.40 20.22 3.52
N HIS A 36 -7.33 19.28 2.60
CA HIS A 36 -6.14 18.49 2.28
C HIS A 36 -4.95 19.36 1.89
N LYS A 37 -5.16 20.33 0.98
CA LYS A 37 -4.11 21.26 0.55
C LYS A 37 -3.61 22.17 1.67
N VAL A 38 -4.47 22.57 2.59
CA VAL A 38 -4.12 23.44 3.73
C VAL A 38 -3.42 22.65 4.84
N GLU A 39 -3.91 21.45 5.15
CA GLU A 39 -3.36 20.61 6.21
C GLU A 39 -2.10 19.84 5.75
N GLY A 40 -1.87 19.68 4.45
CA GLY A 40 -0.77 18.89 3.90
C GLY A 40 -0.97 17.37 4.04
N ASN A 41 -2.19 16.96 4.38
CA ASN A 41 -2.48 15.63 4.87
C ASN A 41 -2.99 14.69 3.77
N LEU A 42 -2.29 13.60 3.43
CA LEU A 42 -2.73 12.58 2.44
C LEU A 42 -4.25 12.34 2.44
N GLY A 43 -4.89 12.52 1.28
CA GLY A 43 -6.34 12.52 1.13
C GLY A 43 -6.93 11.15 1.43
N LYS A 44 -8.21 11.07 1.81
CA LYS A 44 -8.86 9.77 2.13
C LYS A 44 -8.79 8.76 0.99
N SER A 45 -8.85 9.21 -0.26
CA SER A 45 -8.69 8.37 -1.45
C SER A 45 -7.27 7.83 -1.56
N GLU A 46 -6.25 8.68 -1.48
CA GLU A 46 -4.84 8.28 -1.52
C GLU A 46 -4.48 7.31 -0.38
N ARG A 47 -4.94 7.59 0.86
CA ARG A 47 -4.77 6.66 1.99
C ARG A 47 -5.38 5.29 1.70
N ARG A 48 -6.57 5.26 1.06
CA ARG A 48 -7.26 4.02 0.70
C ARG A 48 -6.51 3.25 -0.38
N ASP A 49 -5.97 3.93 -1.38
CA ASP A 49 -5.22 3.28 -2.46
C ASP A 49 -3.88 2.74 -1.97
N ILE A 50 -3.20 3.46 -1.07
CA ILE A 50 -2.02 2.94 -0.37
C ILE A 50 -2.36 1.68 0.45
N LEU A 51 -3.46 1.70 1.21
CA LEU A 51 -3.89 0.54 1.99
C LEU A 51 -4.25 -0.65 1.09
N LYS A 52 -4.95 -0.42 -0.03
CA LYS A 52 -5.23 -1.46 -1.04
C LYS A 52 -3.95 -2.02 -1.65
N PHE A 53 -2.95 -1.19 -1.91
CA PHE A 53 -1.65 -1.65 -2.40
C PHE A 53 -0.97 -2.58 -1.41
N ILE A 54 -1.01 -2.24 -0.11
CA ILE A 54 -0.52 -3.11 0.97
C ILE A 54 -1.31 -4.43 0.99
N GLU A 55 -2.64 -4.37 0.86
CA GLU A 55 -3.52 -5.55 0.87
C GLU A 55 -3.25 -6.49 -0.33
N ILE A 56 -3.12 -5.96 -1.55
CA ILE A 56 -2.77 -6.75 -2.75
C ILE A 56 -1.40 -7.43 -2.59
N SER A 57 -0.46 -6.80 -1.88
CA SER A 57 0.84 -7.41 -1.60
C SER A 57 0.72 -8.67 -0.74
N THR A 58 -0.27 -8.77 0.15
CA THR A 58 -0.51 -9.97 0.98
C THR A 58 -1.00 -11.17 0.16
N ASN A 59 -1.72 -10.92 -0.94
CA ASN A 59 -2.13 -11.96 -1.89
C ASN A 59 -0.96 -12.58 -2.66
N THR A 60 0.20 -11.94 -2.67
CA THR A 60 1.42 -12.52 -3.27
C THR A 60 2.13 -13.44 -2.28
N ASP A 61 2.04 -13.14 -0.97
CA ASP A 61 2.65 -13.95 0.09
C ASP A 61 2.03 -15.36 0.15
N SER A 62 0.72 -15.47 -0.12
CA SER A 62 0.01 -16.77 -0.21
C SER A 62 0.51 -17.68 -1.34
N LYS A 63 1.07 -17.12 -2.43
CA LYS A 63 1.69 -17.91 -3.50
C LYS A 63 3.01 -18.54 -3.04
N VAL A 64 3.76 -17.84 -2.19
CA VAL A 64 5.01 -18.38 -1.65
C VAL A 64 4.73 -19.45 -0.60
N GLU A 65 3.73 -19.25 0.26
CA GLU A 65 3.24 -20.31 1.15
C GLU A 65 2.80 -21.56 0.37
N ASN A 66 2.09 -21.38 -0.75
CA ASN A 66 1.72 -22.49 -1.62
C ASN A 66 2.92 -23.21 -2.24
N ASN A 67 3.99 -22.50 -2.59
CA ASN A 67 5.21 -23.10 -3.12
C ASN A 67 5.97 -23.89 -2.02
N ILE A 68 6.06 -23.34 -0.80
CA ILE A 68 6.61 -24.03 0.38
C ILE A 68 5.82 -25.34 0.62
N ASN A 69 4.49 -25.27 0.60
CA ASN A 69 3.62 -26.43 0.80
C ASN A 69 3.77 -27.49 -0.31
N GLN A 70 3.97 -27.09 -1.56
CA GLN A 70 4.20 -28.02 -2.67
C GLN A 70 5.51 -28.79 -2.51
N ILE A 71 6.56 -28.12 -2.03
CA ILE A 71 7.85 -28.77 -1.77
C ILE A 71 7.75 -29.72 -0.59
N ALA A 72 7.10 -29.30 0.50
CA ALA A 72 6.84 -30.19 1.63
C ALA A 72 6.06 -31.44 1.20
N LYS A 73 5.02 -31.29 0.37
CA LYS A 73 4.29 -32.43 -0.22
C LYS A 73 5.20 -33.29 -1.07
N TRP A 74 6.01 -32.70 -1.94
CA TRP A 74 6.89 -33.46 -2.83
C TRP A 74 7.93 -34.28 -2.05
N VAL A 75 8.54 -33.70 -1.02
CA VAL A 75 9.46 -34.39 -0.09
C VAL A 75 8.75 -35.52 0.65
N ASN A 76 7.54 -35.27 1.18
CA ASN A 76 6.77 -36.29 1.88
C ASN A 76 6.34 -37.45 0.97
N THR A 77 6.01 -37.16 -0.29
CA THR A 77 5.57 -38.17 -1.26
C THR A 77 6.72 -39.01 -1.79
N HIS A 78 7.86 -38.39 -2.11
CA HIS A 78 8.97 -39.10 -2.74
C HIS A 78 10.02 -39.58 -1.73
N GLN A 79 9.98 -39.12 -0.48
CA GLN A 79 10.95 -39.40 0.59
C GLN A 79 12.41 -39.07 0.26
N GLN A 80 12.65 -38.34 -0.83
CA GLN A 80 13.98 -37.95 -1.29
C GLN A 80 13.88 -36.58 -1.94
N ILE A 81 14.87 -35.74 -1.67
CA ILE A 81 15.14 -34.50 -2.39
C ILE A 81 16.59 -34.51 -2.82
N THR A 82 16.85 -34.14 -4.07
CA THR A 82 18.24 -34.01 -4.52
C THR A 82 18.82 -32.74 -3.89
N VAL A 83 20.12 -32.78 -3.61
CA VAL A 83 20.82 -31.62 -3.01
C VAL A 83 20.69 -30.41 -3.93
N GLU A 84 20.78 -30.59 -5.25
CA GLU A 84 20.64 -29.50 -6.21
C GLU A 84 19.26 -28.82 -6.13
N LYS A 85 18.19 -29.61 -5.95
CA LYS A 85 16.83 -29.07 -5.85
C LYS A 85 16.58 -28.36 -4.52
N MET A 86 17.21 -28.84 -3.45
CA MET A 86 17.18 -28.20 -2.14
C MET A 86 17.93 -26.87 -2.17
N ASP A 87 19.11 -26.82 -2.81
CA ASP A 87 19.93 -25.62 -2.93
C ASP A 87 19.27 -24.54 -3.79
N GLU A 88 18.69 -24.91 -4.95
CA GLU A 88 17.88 -23.99 -5.77
C GLU A 88 16.75 -23.35 -4.95
N TYR A 89 16.11 -24.16 -4.10
CA TYR A 89 15.01 -23.68 -3.28
C TYR A 89 15.46 -22.76 -2.16
N LEU A 90 16.53 -23.12 -1.44
CA LEU A 90 17.10 -22.30 -0.38
C LEU A 90 17.53 -20.93 -0.93
N LEU A 91 18.13 -20.90 -2.13
CA LEU A 91 18.52 -19.66 -2.81
C LEU A 91 17.32 -18.73 -3.08
N GLU A 92 16.24 -19.27 -3.65
CA GLU A 92 15.03 -18.48 -3.91
C GLU A 92 14.32 -18.06 -2.62
N LEU A 93 14.36 -18.90 -1.56
CA LEU A 93 13.82 -18.58 -0.24
C LEU A 93 14.59 -17.42 0.41
N GLU A 94 15.92 -17.44 0.38
CA GLU A 94 16.76 -16.36 0.90
C GLU A 94 16.51 -15.03 0.16
N LYS A 95 16.43 -15.10 -1.17
CA LYS A 95 16.10 -13.93 -2.01
C LYS A 95 14.73 -13.37 -1.66
N TYR A 96 13.73 -14.23 -1.47
CA TYR A 96 12.39 -13.83 -1.04
C TYR A 96 12.40 -13.18 0.36
N GLN A 97 13.09 -13.77 1.34
CA GLN A 97 13.22 -13.21 2.68
C GLN A 97 13.84 -11.81 2.67
N ARG A 98 14.87 -11.59 1.84
CA ARG A 98 15.49 -10.27 1.67
C ARG A 98 14.49 -9.25 1.12
N LEU A 99 13.77 -9.60 0.06
CA LEU A 99 12.77 -8.73 -0.57
C LEU A 99 11.63 -8.37 0.40
N ILE A 100 11.15 -9.32 1.21
CA ILE A 100 10.16 -9.05 2.25
C ILE A 100 10.69 -8.05 3.28
N LYS A 101 11.95 -8.19 3.71
CA LYS A 101 12.54 -7.30 4.72
C LYS A 101 12.64 -5.86 4.21
N GLU A 102 13.06 -5.69 2.96
CA GLU A 102 13.09 -4.39 2.27
C GLU A 102 11.69 -3.81 2.14
N ARG A 103 10.72 -4.60 1.65
CA ARG A 103 9.31 -4.21 1.53
C ARG A 103 8.72 -3.75 2.86
N ASN A 104 8.91 -4.54 3.93
CA ASN A 104 8.37 -4.22 5.25
C ASN A 104 8.98 -2.94 5.84
N THR A 105 10.23 -2.64 5.48
CA THR A 105 10.87 -1.37 5.85
C THR A 105 10.20 -0.20 5.14
N ILE A 106 9.88 -0.35 3.85
CA ILE A 106 9.16 0.66 3.07
C ILE A 106 7.73 0.84 3.61
N PHE A 107 7.00 -0.24 3.88
CA PHE A 107 5.65 -0.17 4.45
C PHE A 107 5.63 0.53 5.82
N ARG A 108 6.60 0.23 6.69
CA ARG A 108 6.71 0.97 7.97
C ARG A 108 6.95 2.46 7.77
N LYS A 109 7.82 2.84 6.83
CA LYS A 109 8.03 4.27 6.50
C LYS A 109 6.75 4.92 5.98
N ILE A 110 6.01 4.25 5.11
CA ILE A 110 4.73 4.74 4.58
C ILE A 110 3.71 4.90 5.72
N ILE A 111 3.59 3.91 6.61
CA ILE A 111 2.68 3.98 7.76
C ILE A 111 3.07 5.13 8.70
N LEU A 112 4.36 5.34 8.96
CA LEU A 112 4.84 6.46 9.77
C LEU A 112 4.45 7.81 9.15
N LEU A 113 4.74 7.98 7.86
CA LEU A 113 4.34 9.18 7.10
C LEU A 113 2.82 9.39 7.10
N LEU A 114 2.03 8.31 7.08
CA LEU A 114 0.57 8.39 7.18
C LEU A 114 0.06 8.71 8.59
N SER A 115 0.85 8.39 9.63
CA SER A 115 0.48 8.55 11.04
C SER A 115 0.93 9.88 11.66
N GLU A 116 1.95 10.53 11.09
CA GLU A 116 2.42 11.87 11.49
C GLU A 116 1.52 13.01 10.92
N ILE A 117 0.36 12.64 10.37
CA ILE A 117 -0.57 13.45 9.57
C ILE A 117 -2.00 13.32 10.12
#